data_AF-A0A923NS07-F1
#
_entry.id   AF-A0A923NS07-F1
#
_cell.length_a   1.000
_cell.length_b   1.000
_cell.length_c   1.000
_cell.angle_alpha   90.00
_cell.angle_beta   90.00
_cell.angle_gamma   90.00
#
_symmetry.space_group_name_H-M   'P 1'
#
loop_
_entity.id
_entity.type
_entity.pdbx_description
1 polymer ?
#
loop_
_entity_poly.entity_id
_entity_poly.type
_entity_poly.pdbx_seq_one_letter_code
_entity_poly.pdbx_strand_id
1 'polypeptide(L)'
;MNLRENFAVNMKTIFERSNHSLTEFADELSISRSSLQDILKGKSNPTLATVELIAEKLDVNPLSLLSFSEEEIQAAFSLTQLLDWLFELSEENRALAAKAVKTFLFACLDKADPEKNSDKDGNSRK
;
A
#
# COMPACT_ATOMS: atom_id res chain seq x y z
N MET A 1 2.94 -17.77 7.07
CA MET A 1 2.05 -16.65 7.43
C MET A 1 0.62 -17.16 7.41
N ASN A 2 -0.16 -16.85 8.44
CA ASN A 2 -1.61 -17.11 8.48
C ASN A 2 -2.40 -15.79 8.39
N LEU A 3 -3.72 -15.86 8.14
CA LEU A 3 -4.57 -14.68 7.95
C LEU A 3 -4.53 -13.69 9.13
N ARG A 4 -4.36 -14.20 10.36
CA ARG A 4 -4.25 -13.36 11.55
C ARG A 4 -2.96 -12.55 11.57
N GLU A 5 -1.84 -13.16 11.19
CA GLU A 5 -0.56 -12.47 11.05
C GLU A 5 -0.61 -11.42 9.95
N ASN A 6 -1.21 -11.73 8.80
CA ASN A 6 -1.41 -10.77 7.71
C ASN A 6 -2.25 -9.57 8.18
N PHE A 7 -3.35 -9.84 8.89
CA PHE A 7 -4.19 -8.78 9.47
C PHE A 7 -3.42 -7.85 10.40
N ALA A 8 -2.61 -8.41 11.31
CA ALA A 8 -1.80 -7.61 12.21
C ALA A 8 -0.76 -6.75 11.47
N VAL A 9 -0.10 -7.33 10.46
CA VAL A 9 0.91 -6.63 9.65
C VAL A 9 0.25 -5.49 8.86
N ASN A 10 -0.83 -5.76 8.15
CA ASN A 10 -1.51 -4.76 7.32
C ASN A 10 -2.09 -3.63 8.17
N MET A 11 -2.73 -3.95 9.31
CA MET A 11 -3.23 -2.94 10.26
C MET A 11 -2.10 -2.07 10.83
N LYS A 12 -0.92 -2.65 11.10
CA LYS A 12 0.24 -1.89 11.55
C LYS A 12 0.76 -0.95 10.46
N THR A 13 0.87 -1.42 9.22
CA THR A 13 1.28 -0.57 8.10
C THR A 13 0.33 0.58 7.85
N ILE A 14 -0.99 0.35 7.95
CA ILE A 14 -2.00 1.42 7.79
C ILE A 14 -1.88 2.42 8.94
N PHE A 15 -1.77 1.95 10.19
CA PHE A 15 -1.61 2.81 11.36
C PHE A 15 -0.35 3.69 11.28
N GLU A 16 0.78 3.12 10.85
CA GLU A 16 2.04 3.89 10.69
C GLU A 16 1.95 4.97 9.62
N ARG A 17 1.00 4.87 8.68
CA ARG A 17 0.77 5.85 7.60
C ARG A 17 -0.31 6.89 7.92
N SER A 18 -1.16 6.64 8.91
CA SER A 18 -2.33 7.50 9.18
C SER A 18 -2.01 8.78 9.96
N ASN A 19 -0.78 8.95 10.48
CA ASN A 19 -0.38 10.06 11.37
C ASN A 19 -1.23 10.21 12.65
N HIS A 20 -2.14 9.27 12.94
CA HIS A 20 -2.97 9.27 14.13
C HIS A 20 -2.26 8.72 15.36
N SER A 21 -2.62 9.20 16.54
CA SER A 21 -2.33 8.49 17.79
C SER A 21 -3.13 7.19 17.86
N LEU A 22 -2.71 6.27 18.74
CA LEU A 22 -3.41 5.00 18.95
C LEU A 22 -4.88 5.20 19.36
N THR A 23 -5.20 6.28 20.06
CA THR A 23 -6.58 6.59 20.47
C THR A 23 -7.39 7.10 19.29
N GLU A 24 -6.88 8.09 18.56
CA GLU A 24 -7.57 8.66 17.39
C GLU A 24 -7.85 7.59 16.33
N PHE A 25 -6.90 6.70 16.07
CA PHE A 25 -7.09 5.61 15.12
C PHE A 25 -8.10 4.56 15.61
N ALA A 26 -8.13 4.27 16.92
CA ALA A 26 -9.14 3.37 17.47
C ALA A 26 -10.55 3.97 17.36
N ASP A 27 -10.68 5.27 17.61
CA ASP A 27 -11.94 6.01 17.49
C ASP A 27 -12.42 6.06 16.04
N GLU A 28 -11.54 6.35 15.08
CA GLU A 28 -11.80 6.30 13.63
C GLU A 28 -12.36 4.94 13.21
N LEU A 29 -11.72 3.86 13.67
CA LEU A 29 -12.13 2.47 13.39
C LEU A 29 -13.35 2.01 14.19
N SER A 30 -13.86 2.82 15.12
CA SER A 30 -14.96 2.47 16.03
C SER A 30 -14.69 1.18 16.84
N ILE A 31 -13.45 0.97 17.28
CA ILE A 31 -13.04 -0.16 18.13
C ILE A 31 -12.37 0.36 19.41
N SER A 32 -12.29 -0.50 20.44
CA SER A 32 -11.59 -0.10 21.66
C SER A 32 -10.09 0.04 21.42
N ARG A 33 -9.44 0.99 22.11
CA ARG A 33 -7.98 1.16 22.09
C ARG A 33 -7.23 -0.14 22.45
N SER A 34 -7.75 -0.93 23.38
CA SER A 34 -7.19 -2.24 23.73
C SER A 34 -7.33 -3.24 22.59
N SER A 35 -8.49 -3.27 21.90
CA SER A 35 -8.70 -4.12 20.72
C SER A 35 -7.71 -3.77 19.62
N LEU A 36 -7.53 -2.49 19.32
CA LEU A 36 -6.53 -2.04 18.36
C LEU A 36 -5.12 -2.47 18.79
N GLN A 37 -4.77 -2.29 20.07
CA GLN A 37 -3.45 -2.69 20.55
C GLN A 37 -3.19 -4.20 20.45
N ASP A 38 -4.19 -5.04 20.70
CA ASP A 38 -4.08 -6.49 20.54
C ASP A 38 -4.03 -6.90 19.06
N ILE A 39 -4.73 -6.20 18.18
CA ILE A 39 -4.61 -6.36 16.72
C ILE A 39 -3.18 -6.06 16.27
N LEU A 40 -2.63 -4.90 16.63
CA LEU A 40 -1.29 -4.48 16.23
C LEU A 40 -0.17 -5.39 16.78
N LYS A 41 -0.44 -6.11 17.87
CA LYS A 41 0.46 -7.12 18.45
C LYS A 41 0.25 -8.54 17.90
N GLY A 42 -0.71 -8.73 16.99
CA GLY A 42 -1.07 -10.05 16.44
C GLY A 42 -1.71 -11.01 17.44
N LYS A 43 -2.27 -10.48 18.54
CA LYS A 43 -2.92 -11.26 19.60
C LYS A 43 -4.43 -11.38 19.41
N SER A 44 -5.03 -10.48 18.63
CA SER A 44 -6.46 -10.49 18.34
C SER A 44 -6.86 -11.61 17.37
N ASN A 45 -8.09 -12.12 17.51
CA ASN A 45 -8.76 -12.99 16.53
C ASN A 45 -10.12 -12.36 16.17
N PRO A 46 -10.14 -11.28 15.37
CA PRO A 46 -11.37 -10.57 15.07
C PRO A 46 -12.34 -11.48 14.29
N THR A 47 -13.64 -11.26 14.48
CA THR A 47 -14.65 -11.90 13.63
C THR A 47 -14.61 -11.27 12.24
N LEU A 48 -15.15 -11.95 11.23
CA LEU A 48 -15.27 -11.38 9.89
C LEU A 48 -16.07 -10.05 9.90
N ALA A 49 -17.13 -9.99 10.70
CA ALA A 49 -17.90 -8.75 10.88
C ALA A 49 -17.04 -7.58 11.42
N THR A 50 -16.07 -7.84 12.30
CA THR A 50 -15.13 -6.82 12.77
C THR A 50 -14.14 -6.41 11.67
N VAL A 51 -13.68 -7.36 10.85
CA VAL A 51 -12.81 -7.05 9.70
C VAL A 51 -13.54 -6.21 8.67
N GLU A 52 -14.80 -6.53 8.35
CA GLU A 52 -15.66 -5.77 7.46
C GLU A 52 -15.91 -4.35 7.98
N LEU A 53 -16.22 -4.20 9.27
CA LEU A 53 -16.38 -2.88 9.91
C LEU A 53 -15.11 -2.04 9.77
N ILE A 54 -13.94 -2.62 10.07
CA ILE A 54 -12.66 -1.90 9.97
C ILE A 54 -12.39 -1.52 8.51
N ALA A 55 -12.65 -2.41 7.56
CA ALA A 55 -12.47 -2.15 6.14
C ALA A 55 -13.37 -1.02 5.64
N GLU A 56 -14.63 -0.99 6.07
CA GLU A 56 -15.58 0.09 5.78
C GLU A 56 -15.06 1.44 6.31
N LYS A 57 -14.53 1.49 7.54
CA LYS A 57 -13.98 2.71 8.14
C LYS A 57 -12.73 3.21 7.41
N LEU A 58 -11.94 2.31 6.83
CA LEU A 58 -10.72 2.63 6.09
C LEU A 58 -10.96 2.85 4.59
N ASP A 59 -12.19 2.66 4.09
CA ASP A 59 -12.53 2.67 2.66
C ASP A 59 -11.66 1.72 1.82
N VAL A 60 -11.46 0.49 2.32
CA VAL A 60 -10.68 -0.55 1.64
C VAL A 60 -11.46 -1.86 1.48
N ASN A 61 -11.00 -2.74 0.61
CA ASN A 61 -11.54 -4.08 0.49
C ASN A 61 -11.18 -4.91 1.75
N PRO A 62 -12.11 -5.62 2.41
CA PRO A 62 -11.79 -6.42 3.60
C PRO A 62 -10.74 -7.51 3.36
N LEU A 63 -10.62 -8.03 2.13
CA LEU A 63 -9.58 -9.00 1.77
C LEU A 63 -8.18 -8.39 1.79
N SER A 64 -8.01 -7.09 1.49
CA SER A 64 -6.70 -6.43 1.56
C SER A 64 -6.23 -6.24 3.01
N LEU A 65 -7.12 -6.36 4.00
CA LEU A 65 -6.72 -6.45 5.39
C LEU A 65 -6.19 -7.83 5.76
N LEU A 66 -6.64 -8.90 5.08
CA LEU A 66 -6.32 -10.29 5.42
C LEU A 66 -5.24 -10.93 4.54
N SER A 67 -4.96 -10.32 3.39
CA SER A 67 -4.03 -10.81 2.37
C SER A 67 -3.26 -9.66 1.74
N PHE A 68 -2.13 -9.97 1.13
CA PHE A 68 -1.61 -9.14 0.06
C PHE A 68 -2.56 -9.23 -1.14
N SER A 69 -2.78 -8.10 -1.81
CA SER A 69 -3.57 -8.11 -3.05
C SER A 69 -2.87 -8.96 -4.11
N GLU A 70 -3.66 -9.59 -4.99
CA GLU A 70 -3.11 -10.37 -6.10
C GLU A 70 -2.23 -9.50 -7.00
N GLU A 71 -2.60 -8.22 -7.12
CA GLU A 71 -1.87 -7.18 -7.82
C GLU A 71 -0.49 -6.90 -7.19
N GLU A 72 -0.39 -6.81 -5.86
CA GLU A 72 0.88 -6.62 -5.15
C GLU A 72 1.82 -7.82 -5.31
N ILE A 73 1.28 -9.04 -5.23
CA ILE A 73 2.06 -10.27 -5.44
C ILE A 73 2.53 -10.33 -6.90
N GLN A 74 1.66 -10.03 -7.86
CA GLN A 74 1.99 -10.02 -9.28
C GLN A 74 3.01 -8.94 -9.62
N ALA A 75 2.91 -7.75 -9.01
CA ALA A 75 3.89 -6.69 -9.16
C ALA A 75 5.24 -7.09 -8.60
N ALA A 76 5.27 -7.71 -7.41
CA ALA A 76 6.50 -8.25 -6.82
C ALA A 76 7.15 -9.29 -7.74
N PHE A 77 6.36 -10.22 -8.30
CA PHE A 77 6.86 -11.23 -9.23
C PHE A 77 7.41 -10.60 -10.52
N SER A 78 6.71 -9.62 -11.08
CA SER A 78 7.15 -8.89 -12.28
C SER A 78 8.46 -8.14 -12.04
N LEU A 79 8.63 -7.54 -10.85
CA LEU A 79 9.89 -6.91 -10.44
C LEU A 79 11.03 -7.93 -10.33
N THR A 80 10.77 -9.12 -9.78
CA THR A 80 11.80 -10.17 -9.70
C THR A 80 12.24 -10.65 -11.09
N GLN A 81 11.30 -10.85 -12.02
CA GLN A 81 11.63 -11.23 -13.40
C GLN A 81 12.46 -10.16 -14.12
N LEU A 82 12.15 -8.89 -13.89
CA LEU A 82 12.92 -7.77 -14.44
C LEU A 82 14.35 -7.74 -13.87
N LEU A 83 14.53 -8.05 -12.58
CA LEU A 83 15.85 -8.16 -11.98
C LEU A 83 16.66 -9.31 -12.58
N ASP A 84 16.06 -10.48 -12.76
CA ASP A 84 16.72 -11.64 -13.40
C ASP A 84 17.20 -11.27 -14.80
N TRP A 85 16.35 -10.65 -15.60
CA TRP A 85 16.71 -10.16 -16.94
C TRP A 85 17.87 -9.15 -16.90
N LEU A 86 17.86 -8.22 -15.94
CA LEU A 86 18.95 -7.26 -15.76
C LEU A 86 20.28 -7.94 -15.40
N PHE A 87 20.27 -9.03 -14.63
CA PHE A 87 21.49 -9.76 -14.27
C PHE A 87 22.12 -10.49 -15.47
N GLU A 88 21.31 -10.91 -16.44
CA GLU A 88 21.77 -11.57 -17.67
C GLU A 88 22.42 -10.62 -18.69
N LEU A 89 22.21 -9.30 -18.55
CA LEU A 89 22.78 -8.31 -19.45
C LEU A 89 24.29 -8.09 -19.19
N SER A 90 25.04 -7.82 -20.26
CA SER A 90 26.41 -7.30 -20.18
C SER A 90 26.46 -5.94 -19.46
N GLU A 91 27.60 -5.54 -18.89
CA GLU A 91 27.73 -4.27 -18.15
C GLU A 91 27.27 -3.03 -18.94
N GLU A 92 27.61 -2.93 -20.22
CA GLU A 92 27.18 -1.82 -21.08
C GLU A 92 25.65 -1.73 -21.20
N ASN A 93 25.01 -2.87 -21.47
CA ASN A 93 23.55 -2.98 -21.57
C ASN A 93 22.84 -2.79 -20.22
N ARG A 94 23.46 -3.17 -19.09
CA ARG A 94 22.91 -2.93 -17.74
C ARG A 94 22.76 -1.44 -17.46
N ALA A 95 23.75 -0.62 -17.81
CA ALA A 95 23.70 0.82 -17.58
C ALA A 95 22.59 1.49 -18.41
N LEU A 96 22.43 1.06 -19.67
CA LEU A 96 21.36 1.54 -20.55
C LEU A 96 19.97 1.13 -20.03
N ALA A 97 19.80 -0.13 -19.64
CA ALA A 97 18.54 -0.64 -19.09
C ALA A 97 18.17 0.06 -17.77
N ALA A 98 19.12 0.24 -16.86
CA ALA A 98 18.90 0.96 -15.60
C ALA A 98 18.45 2.41 -15.85
N LYS A 99 19.04 3.09 -16.84
CA LYS A 99 18.60 4.43 -17.23
C LYS A 99 17.17 4.43 -17.77
N ALA A 100 16.81 3.48 -18.63
CA ALA A 100 15.47 3.36 -19.18
C ALA A 100 14.42 3.07 -18.10
N VAL A 101 14.70 2.13 -17.19
CA VAL A 101 13.83 1.80 -16.04
C VAL A 101 13.65 3.02 -15.14
N LYS A 102 14.75 3.74 -14.83
CA LYS A 102 14.68 4.98 -14.04
C LYS A 102 13.77 6.01 -14.71
N THR A 103 13.96 6.28 -16.00
CA THR A 103 13.11 7.22 -16.75
C THR A 103 11.64 6.81 -16.74
N PHE A 104 11.36 5.52 -16.93
CA PHE A 104 10.00 4.99 -16.89
C PHE A 104 9.35 5.16 -15.51
N LEU A 105 10.06 4.80 -14.43
CA LEU A 105 9.55 4.92 -13.06
C LEU A 105 9.23 6.38 -12.70
N PHE A 106 10.11 7.33 -13.05
CA PHE A 106 9.83 8.76 -12.82
C PHE A 106 8.60 9.24 -13.60
N ALA A 107 8.46 8.84 -14.86
CA ALA A 107 7.29 9.21 -15.67
C ALA A 107 5.97 8.63 -15.13
N CYS A 108 6.01 7.46 -14.47
CA CYS A 108 4.86 6.88 -13.80
C CYS A 108 4.54 7.56 -12.46
N LEU A 109 5.56 7.89 -11.66
CA LEU A 109 5.39 8.55 -10.36
C LEU A 109 4.89 10.00 -10.50
N ASP A 110 5.37 10.75 -11.51
CA ASP A 110 4.88 12.11 -11.78
C ASP A 110 3.40 12.14 -12.22
N LYS A 111 2.90 11.05 -12.82
CA LYS A 111 1.49 10.91 -13.19
C LYS A 111 0.59 10.47 -12.03
N ALA A 112 1.17 9.99 -10.93
CA ALA A 112 0.46 9.51 -9.75
C ALA A 112 0.21 10.60 -8.69
N ASP A 113 0.66 11.83 -8.93
CA ASP A 113 0.44 13.00 -8.07
C ASP A 113 -0.69 13.89 -8.64
N PRO A 114 -1.96 13.70 -8.21
CA PRO A 114 -3.11 14.40 -8.78
C PRO A 114 -3.13 15.91 -8.47
N GLU A 115 -2.36 16.40 -7.50
CA GLU A 115 -2.34 17.82 -7.13
C GLU A 115 -1.62 18.70 -8.18
N LYS A 116 -0.72 18.14 -9.00
CA LYS A 116 -0.02 18.89 -10.06
C LYS A 116 -0.80 19.06 -11.36
N ASN A 117 -1.91 18.34 -11.55
CA ASN A 117 -2.64 18.31 -12.84
C ASN A 117 -3.91 19.17 -12.85
N SER A 118 -4.28 19.80 -11.75
CA SER A 118 -5.46 20.68 -11.64
C SER A 118 -5.19 22.15 -12.02
N ASP A 119 -3.93 22.56 -12.14
CA ASP A 119 -3.55 23.98 -12.27
C ASP A 119 -3.47 24.48 -13.73
N LYS A 120 -3.89 23.67 -14.72
CA LYS A 120 -3.79 24.03 -16.15
C LYS A 120 -5.10 24.34 -16.88
N ASP A 121 -6.26 24.07 -16.31
CA ASP A 121 -7.55 24.30 -17.00
C ASP A 121 -8.33 25.55 -16.53
N GLY A 122 -7.71 26.39 -15.67
CA GLY A 122 -8.40 27.51 -15.01
C GLY A 122 -8.17 28.91 -15.55
N ASN A 123 -7.51 29.15 -16.69
CA ASN A 123 -7.32 30.51 -17.19
C ASN A 123 -7.42 30.65 -18.71
N SER A 124 -8.65 30.64 -19.23
CA SER A 124 -8.99 31.27 -20.52
C SER A 124 -10.46 31.67 -20.54
N ARG A 125 -10.81 32.69 -19.74
CA ARG A 125 -11.89 33.64 -20.06
C ARG A 125 -11.47 35.03 -19.57
N LYS A 126 -10.91 35.82 -20.48
CA LYS A 126 -11.02 37.28 -20.48
C LYS A 126 -11.67 37.68 -21.79
#